data_AF-A0A413U9P8-F1
#
_entry.id   AF-A0A413U9P8-F1
#
_cell.length_a   1.000
_cell.length_b   1.000
_cell.length_c   1.000
_cell.angle_alpha   90.00
_cell.angle_beta   90.00
_cell.angle_gamma   90.00
#
_symmetry.space_group_name_H-M   'P 1'
#
loop_
_entity.id
_entity.type
_entity.pdbx_description
1 polymer ?
#
loop_
_entity_poly.entity_id
_entity_poly.type
_entity_poly.pdbx_seq_one_letter_code
_entity_poly.pdbx_strand_id
1 'polypeptide(L)'
;MKELENLCRDFHLNLNDKKLLRNYSIGMKQKMGIIQAIMENQDILIFDEPTRGLDDYSIEVFIKKMKDLIEKGKTVIIASHDFVDIGYSRFITMKNGRLYEETAK
;
A
#
# COMPACT_ATOMS: atom_id res chain seq x y z
N MET A 1 -2.19 -4.95 -18.69
CA MET A 1 -3.65 -5.12 -18.75
C MET A 1 -4.17 -6.16 -17.76
N LYS A 2 -3.82 -7.45 -17.87
CA LYS A 2 -4.30 -8.50 -16.93
C LYS A 2 -3.98 -8.21 -15.45
N GLU A 3 -2.81 -7.66 -15.16
CA GLU A 3 -2.40 -7.34 -13.79
C GLU A 3 -3.24 -6.20 -13.17
N LEU A 4 -3.47 -5.13 -13.94
CA LEU A 4 -4.35 -4.03 -13.54
C LEU A 4 -5.78 -4.53 -13.25
N GLU A 5 -6.33 -5.38 -14.11
CA GLU A 5 -7.66 -5.98 -13.91
C GLU A 5 -7.75 -6.81 -12.63
N ASN A 6 -6.72 -7.60 -12.35
CA ASN A 6 -6.66 -8.39 -11.12
C ASN A 6 -6.54 -7.49 -9.88
N LEU A 7 -5.66 -6.48 -9.91
CA LEU A 7 -5.50 -5.53 -8.80
C LEU A 7 -6.79 -4.74 -8.54
N CYS A 8 -7.45 -4.24 -9.59
CA CYS A 8 -8.74 -3.57 -9.44
C CYS A 8 -9.81 -4.50 -8.90
N ARG A 9 -9.84 -5.77 -9.31
CA ARG A 9 -10.75 -6.77 -8.74
C ARG A 9 -10.49 -7.00 -7.26
N ASP A 10 -9.23 -7.19 -6.88
CA ASP A 10 -8.83 -7.44 -5.50
C ASP A 10 -9.20 -6.26 -4.58
N PHE A 11 -9.06 -5.02 -5.05
CA PHE A 11 -9.43 -3.81 -4.30
C PHE A 11 -10.90 -3.39 -4.47
N HIS A 12 -11.73 -4.18 -5.15
CA HIS A 12 -13.12 -3.83 -5.49
C HIS A 12 -13.28 -2.46 -6.18
N LEU A 13 -12.34 -2.10 -7.05
CA LEU A 13 -12.43 -0.95 -7.93
C LEU A 13 -12.98 -1.36 -9.30
N ASN A 14 -14.06 -0.73 -9.72
CA ASN A 14 -14.65 -0.97 -11.03
C ASN A 14 -13.88 -0.21 -12.12
N LEU A 15 -13.14 -0.94 -12.96
CA LEU A 15 -12.41 -0.38 -14.10
C LEU A 15 -13.31 0.26 -15.17
N ASN A 16 -14.58 -0.13 -15.23
CA ASN A 16 -15.55 0.42 -16.18
C ASN A 16 -16.28 1.67 -15.62
N ASP A 17 -15.93 2.12 -14.41
CA ASP A 17 -16.50 3.35 -13.87
C ASP A 17 -15.99 4.55 -14.69
N LYS A 18 -16.93 5.30 -15.27
CA LYS A 18 -16.65 6.52 -16.05
C LYS A 18 -16.47 7.76 -15.17
N LYS A 19 -16.60 7.62 -13.84
CA LYS A 19 -16.33 8.72 -12.91
C LYS A 19 -14.89 9.18 -13.05
N LEU A 20 -14.71 10.50 -13.12
CA LEU A 20 -13.39 11.11 -13.04
C LEU A 20 -12.77 10.84 -11.66
N LEU A 21 -11.45 10.66 -11.59
CA LEU A 21 -10.72 10.46 -10.34
C LEU A 21 -11.03 11.52 -9.27
N ARG A 22 -11.27 12.78 -9.68
CA ARG A 22 -11.66 13.85 -8.74
C ARG A 22 -12.94 13.52 -7.95
N ASN A 23 -13.84 12.75 -8.54
CA ASN A 23 -15.12 12.33 -7.97
C ASN A 23 -15.03 11.02 -7.16
N TYR A 24 -13.85 10.40 -7.06
CA TYR A 24 -13.65 9.22 -6.23
C TYR A 24 -13.66 9.60 -4.75
N SER A 25 -14.18 8.70 -3.89
CA SER A 25 -14.02 8.83 -2.45
C SER A 25 -12.54 8.80 -2.07
N ILE A 26 -12.21 9.23 -0.86
CA ILE A 26 -10.83 9.20 -0.35
C ILE A 26 -10.26 7.77 -0.43
N GLY A 27 -11.01 6.77 0.05
CA GLY A 27 -10.61 5.36 -0.04
C GLY A 27 -10.44 4.87 -1.48
N MET A 28 -11.30 5.25 -2.42
CA MET A 28 -11.14 4.87 -3.83
C MET A 28 -9.88 5.48 -4.46
N LYS A 29 -9.55 6.74 -4.12
CA LYS A 29 -8.30 7.39 -4.55
C LYS A 29 -7.09 6.67 -3.96
N GLN A 30 -7.16 6.30 -2.68
CA GLN A 30 -6.11 5.57 -1.99
C GLN A 30 -5.86 4.20 -2.63
N LYS A 31 -6.92 3.41 -2.88
CA LYS A 31 -6.84 2.13 -3.59
C LYS A 31 -6.20 2.30 -4.97
N MET A 32 -6.59 3.32 -5.73
CA MET A 32 -5.99 3.59 -7.03
C MET A 32 -4.50 3.93 -6.94
N GLY A 33 -4.09 4.72 -5.95
CA GLY A 33 -2.67 5.03 -5.69
C GLY A 33 -1.84 3.78 -5.35
N ILE A 34 -2.39 2.89 -4.53
CA ILE A 34 -1.76 1.59 -4.21
C ILE A 34 -1.61 0.74 -5.49
N ILE A 35 -2.67 0.63 -6.30
CA ILE A 35 -2.63 -0.11 -7.57
C ILE A 35 -1.56 0.47 -8.51
N GLN A 36 -1.48 1.80 -8.60
CA GLN A 36 -0.47 2.49 -9.38
C GLN A 36 0.96 2.16 -8.93
N ALA A 37 1.21 2.13 -7.62
CA ALA A 37 2.53 1.81 -7.09
C ALA A 37 2.93 0.35 -7.37
N ILE A 38 1.98 -0.59 -7.35
CA ILE A 38 2.25 -2.02 -7.50
C ILE A 38 2.43 -2.44 -8.96
N MET A 39 1.67 -1.84 -9.90
CA MET A 39 1.57 -2.35 -11.27
C MET A 39 2.84 -2.21 -12.13
N GLU A 40 3.79 -1.36 -11.74
CA GLU A 40 4.99 -1.05 -12.52
C GLU A 40 6.21 -1.92 -12.14
N ASN A 41 6.03 -3.08 -11.50
CA ASN A 41 7.10 -4.01 -11.09
C ASN A 41 8.32 -3.32 -10.43
N GLN A 42 8.09 -2.32 -9.59
CA GLN A 42 9.14 -1.52 -8.96
C GLN A 42 10.01 -2.39 -8.04
N ASP A 43 11.29 -2.05 -7.91
CA ASP A 43 12.19 -2.72 -6.95
C ASP A 43 12.05 -2.15 -5.53
N ILE A 44 11.62 -0.89 -5.43
CA ILE A 44 11.37 -0.18 -4.17
C ILE A 44 9.99 0.46 -4.24
N LEU A 45 9.14 0.15 -3.26
CA LEU A 45 7.83 0.76 -3.07
C LEU A 45 7.84 1.56 -1.77
N ILE A 46 7.41 2.82 -1.85
CA ILE A 46 7.32 3.73 -0.69
C ILE A 46 5.87 4.16 -0.55
N PHE A 47 5.30 3.96 0.63
CA PHE A 47 3.93 4.34 0.94
C PHE A 47 3.91 5.31 2.11
N ASP A 48 3.14 6.39 1.97
CA ASP A 48 2.83 7.34 3.02
C ASP A 48 1.36 7.17 3.43
N GLU A 49 1.12 6.74 4.66
CA GLU A 49 -0.21 6.46 5.22
C GLU A 49 -1.08 5.56 4.32
N PRO A 50 -0.60 4.39 3.85
CA PRO A 50 -1.26 3.61 2.80
C PRO A 50 -2.67 3.16 3.16
N THR A 51 -2.93 2.87 4.43
CA THR A 51 -4.20 2.32 4.91
C THR A 51 -5.25 3.36 5.25
N ARG A 52 -4.89 4.64 5.23
CA ARG A 52 -5.81 5.71 5.60
C ARG A 52 -7.01 5.78 4.66
N GLY A 53 -8.21 5.62 5.22
CA GLY A 53 -9.46 5.65 4.46
C GLY A 53 -9.76 4.36 3.68
N LEU A 54 -8.98 3.30 3.88
CA LEU A 54 -9.33 1.95 3.44
C LEU A 54 -10.33 1.32 4.43
N ASP A 55 -11.20 0.48 3.90
CA ASP A 55 -12.02 -0.46 4.69
C ASP A 55 -11.18 -1.69 5.10
N ASP A 56 -11.64 -2.43 6.12
CA ASP A 56 -10.91 -3.59 6.68
C ASP A 56 -10.52 -4.61 5.59
N TYR A 57 -11.44 -4.89 4.66
CA TYR A 57 -11.17 -5.78 3.54
C TYR A 57 -10.02 -5.30 2.66
N SER A 58 -9.98 -4.00 2.35
CA SER A 58 -8.93 -3.41 1.53
C SER A 58 -7.59 -3.35 2.24
N ILE A 59 -7.59 -3.27 3.57
CA ILE A 59 -6.39 -3.39 4.40
C ILE A 59 -5.83 -4.82 4.31
N GLU A 60 -6.68 -5.85 4.41
CA GLU A 60 -6.26 -7.24 4.25
C GLU A 60 -5.67 -7.50 2.86
N VAL A 61 -6.29 -6.95 1.81
CA VAL A 61 -5.78 -7.05 0.44
C VAL A 61 -4.42 -6.34 0.33
N PHE A 62 -4.27 -5.15 0.90
CA PHE A 62 -2.99 -4.43 0.94
C PHE A 62 -1.91 -5.26 1.62
N ILE A 63 -2.17 -5.79 2.82
CA ILE A 63 -1.24 -6.64 3.58
C ILE A 63 -0.78 -7.82 2.72
N LYS A 64 -1.73 -8.53 2.09
CA LYS A 64 -1.43 -9.68 1.24
C LYS A 64 -0.51 -9.28 0.08
N LYS A 65 -0.81 -8.19 -0.61
CA LYS A 65 0.02 -7.70 -1.72
C LYS A 65 1.42 -7.31 -1.28
N MET A 66 1.57 -6.68 -0.10
CA MET A 66 2.89 -6.33 0.43
C MET A 66 3.71 -7.58 0.73
N LYS A 67 3.11 -8.61 1.35
CA LYS A 67 3.76 -9.90 1.60
C LYS A 67 4.20 -10.57 0.29
N ASP A 68 3.31 -10.64 -0.70
CA ASP A 68 3.63 -11.21 -2.03
C ASP A 68 4.82 -10.47 -2.70
N LEU A 69 4.92 -9.15 -2.54
CA LEU A 69 6.02 -8.35 -3.08
C LEU A 69 7.33 -8.58 -2.32
N ILE A 70 7.27 -8.66 -1.00
CA ILE A 70 8.43 -8.98 -0.15
C ILE A 70 8.99 -10.35 -0.50
N GLU A 71 8.14 -11.36 -0.68
CA GLU A 71 8.54 -12.72 -1.09
C GLU A 71 9.23 -12.73 -2.48
N LYS A 72 8.87 -11.79 -3.36
CA LYS A 72 9.52 -11.59 -4.66
C LYS A 72 10.83 -10.78 -4.57
N GLY A 73 11.31 -10.47 -3.37
CA GLY A 73 12.55 -9.72 -3.13
C GLY A 73 12.41 -8.21 -3.31
N LYS A 74 11.19 -7.67 -3.32
CA LYS A 74 10.96 -6.22 -3.44
C LYS A 74 11.15 -5.54 -2.09
N THR A 75 11.66 -4.31 -2.11
CA THR A 75 11.78 -3.48 -0.91
C THR A 75 10.49 -2.67 -0.72
N VAL A 76 9.90 -2.77 0.48
CA VAL A 76 8.69 -2.01 0.85
C VAL A 76 9.02 -1.13 2.05
N ILE A 77 8.76 0.18 1.93
CA ILE A 77 8.89 1.17 2.99
C ILE A 77 7.51 1.77 3.24
N ILE A 78 7.06 1.73 4.49
CA ILE A 78 5.77 2.31 4.90
C ILE A 78 6.03 3.34 5.99
N ALA A 79 5.61 4.57 5.75
CA ALA A 79 5.42 5.58 6.77
C ALA A 79 3.95 5.54 7.22
N SER A 80 3.74 5.33 8.52
CA SER A 80 2.39 5.22 9.10
C SER A 80 2.47 5.52 10.59
N HIS A 81 1.39 6.08 11.14
CA HIS A 81 1.16 6.14 12.59
C HIS A 81 0.43 4.89 13.13
N ASP A 82 -0.21 4.12 12.24
CA ASP A 82 -0.90 2.87 12.56
C ASP A 82 -0.04 1.66 12.15
N PHE A 83 0.00 0.62 13.00
CA PHE A 83 0.76 -0.60 12.71
C PHE A 83 -0.06 -1.61 11.90
N VAL A 84 0.51 -2.08 10.80
CA VAL A 84 -0.08 -3.06 9.89
C VAL A 84 0.93 -4.17 9.64
N ASP A 85 0.69 -5.39 10.14
CA ASP A 85 1.69 -6.44 10.10
C ASP A 85 1.88 -7.07 8.71
N ILE A 86 2.94 -6.64 8.02
CA ILE A 86 3.37 -7.21 6.74
C ILE A 86 4.66 -8.05 6.86
N GLY A 87 5.15 -8.31 8.07
CA GLY A 87 6.45 -8.96 8.28
C GLY A 87 7.65 -8.01 8.07
N TYR A 88 7.61 -6.83 8.69
CA TYR A 88 8.69 -5.85 8.59
C TYR A 88 10.03 -6.40 9.07
N SER A 89 11.09 -6.14 8.31
CA SER A 89 12.47 -6.47 8.69
C SER A 89 13.12 -5.41 9.58
N ARG A 90 12.61 -4.18 9.58
CA ARG A 90 13.12 -3.05 10.37
C ARG A 90 11.99 -2.13 10.82
N PHE A 91 12.20 -1.52 11.98
CA PHE A 91 11.36 -0.45 12.52
C PHE A 91 12.21 0.80 12.76
N ILE A 92 11.73 1.94 12.26
CA ILE A 92 12.40 3.23 12.43
C ILE A 92 11.37 4.21 12.95
N THR A 93 11.66 4.80 14.11
CA THR A 93 10.81 5.81 14.73
C THR A 93 11.27 7.20 14.30
N MET A 94 10.35 8.03 13.78
CA MET A 94 10.64 9.43 13.44
C MET A 94 10.12 10.37 14.54
N LYS A 95 10.98 11.23 15.07
CA LYS A 95 10.61 12.26 16.06
C LYS A 95 11.35 13.56 15.82
N ASN A 96 10.62 14.69 15.81
CA ASN A 96 11.17 16.04 15.58
C ASN A 96 12.07 16.13 14.33
N GLY A 97 11.65 15.49 13.22
CA GLY A 97 12.40 15.46 11.97
C GLY A 97 13.67 14.61 11.97
N ARG A 98 13.87 13.76 13.00
CA ARG A 98 15.00 12.84 13.11
C ARG A 98 14.53 11.39 13.15
N LEU A 99 15.28 10.52 12.49
CA LEU A 99 15.06 9.08 12.49
C LEU A 99 15.86 8.42 13.63
N TYR A 100 15.21 7.51 14.33
CA TYR A 100 15.77 6.70 15.40
C TYR A 100 15.54 5.25 15.02
N GLU A 101 16.62 4.51 14.74
CA GLU A 101 16.52 3.08 14.47
C GLU A 101 16.25 2.36 15.80
N GLU A 102 15.16 1.59 15.85
CA GLU A 102 14.93 0.68 16.95
C GLU A 102 15.63 -0.64 16.62
N THR A 103 16.68 -0.96 17.39
CA THR A 103 17.28 -2.29 17.36
C THR A 103 16.22 -3.27 17.87
N ALA A 104 15.59 -4.02 16.97
CA ALA A 104 14.73 -5.13 17.37
C ALA A 104 15.55 -6.10 18.23
N LYS A 105 14.97 -6.54 19.35
CA LYS A 105 15.52 -7.60 20.20
C LYS A 105 15.73 -8.89 19.43
#